data_AF-A0A7C1PW53-F1
#
_entry.id   AF-A0A7C1PW53-F1
#
_cell.length_a   1.000
_cell.length_b   1.000
_cell.length_c   1.000
_cell.angle_alpha   90.00
_cell.angle_beta   90.00
_cell.angle_gamma   90.00
#
_symmetry.space_group_name_H-M   'P 1'
#
loop_
_entity.id
_entity.type
_entity.pdbx_description
1 polymer ?
#
loop_
_entity_poly.entity_id
_entity_poly.type
_entity_poly.pdbx_seq_one_letter_code
_entity_poly.pdbx_strand_id
1 'polypeptide(L)'
;MPFCPKCGFKLQANDNFCFECGNPLDPYKGNNIVRPKLTTNLASKKITCKDAVINAINEIKGDASSNEIINRIYTKYPNKPWKENSIRCHLIGLSVNHPSAKHYPHLFKQACLFTPAKGRFRFYNPETDEIKNGVHTKSNPGPHREMTIEEFDKLPMKRVSSSERAIKKLTELTSSKDFFNSCIKSFYDNNPFESRFREGIRNHQDVIRVYRHNQDDYRNLLDKEFFLEQVYNTVKSWGMNSRAAQMVDIKRFKEGISSNKGLLYQLHKYHLNTLNETDVNEVKKLLGTVFSNLRVMEGPSQLVGNSKTLHHLLPDLVPPMDRTYTLTFFYGNTNLNSDREKEKFLEIFENIYHICLKLKLNESDLGEGFFDTSIPKLIDNAIVGYMRDGVSRKSQKD
;
A
#
# COMPACT_ATOMS: atom_id res chain seq x y z
N MET A 1 35.99 3.59 3.76
CA MET A 1 34.59 3.12 3.88
C MET A 1 34.57 2.03 4.93
N PRO A 2 33.54 1.95 5.80
CA PRO A 2 33.46 0.90 6.81
C PRO A 2 33.31 -0.48 6.16
N PHE A 3 33.76 -1.52 6.86
CA PHE A 3 33.52 -2.92 6.51
C PHE A 3 32.64 -3.58 7.58
N CYS A 4 31.85 -4.57 7.19
CA CYS A 4 31.01 -5.32 8.11
C CYS A 4 31.88 -6.09 9.11
N PRO A 5 31.71 -5.89 10.44
CA PRO A 5 32.54 -6.54 11.44
C PRO A 5 32.32 -8.06 11.52
N LYS A 6 31.24 -8.59 10.92
CA LYS A 6 30.90 -10.02 10.92
C LYS A 6 31.42 -10.78 9.69
N CYS A 7 31.45 -10.14 8.51
CA CYS A 7 31.79 -10.82 7.24
C CYS A 7 32.76 -10.07 6.32
N GLY A 8 33.29 -8.91 6.73
CA GLY A 8 34.23 -8.14 5.92
C GLY A 8 33.64 -7.44 4.69
N PHE A 9 32.33 -7.52 4.45
CA PHE A 9 31.66 -6.86 3.32
C PHE A 9 31.80 -5.32 3.37
N LYS A 10 32.04 -4.66 2.23
CA LYS A 10 32.24 -3.21 2.13
C LYS A 10 30.90 -2.44 2.23
N LEU A 11 30.80 -1.52 3.18
CA LEU A 11 29.57 -0.81 3.52
C LEU A 11 29.54 0.63 3.00
N GLN A 12 28.35 1.16 2.77
CA GLN A 12 28.12 2.59 2.53
C GLN A 12 27.93 3.35 3.85
N ALA A 13 28.10 4.67 3.81
CA ALA A 13 28.12 5.52 5.02
C ALA A 13 26.79 5.56 5.79
N ASN A 14 25.67 5.17 5.16
CA ASN A 14 24.31 5.26 5.71
C ASN A 14 23.64 3.88 5.89
N ASP A 15 24.39 2.79 5.80
CA ASP A 15 23.83 1.44 5.94
C ASP A 15 23.57 1.10 7.42
N ASN A 16 22.34 0.70 7.73
CA ASN A 16 21.92 0.32 9.09
C ASN A 16 22.14 -1.18 9.38
N PHE A 17 22.45 -1.99 8.36
CA PHE A 17 22.82 -3.40 8.46
C PHE A 17 23.66 -3.82 7.24
N CYS A 18 24.36 -4.94 7.35
CA CYS A 18 25.12 -5.52 6.25
C CYS A 18 24.21 -6.32 5.30
N PHE A 19 24.16 -5.95 4.02
CA PHE A 19 23.34 -6.63 3.01
C PHE A 19 23.75 -8.09 2.71
N GLU A 20 25.00 -8.47 3.01
CA GLU A 20 25.47 -9.83 2.77
C GLU A 20 25.02 -10.80 3.87
N CYS A 21 25.26 -10.45 5.15
CA CYS A 21 25.10 -11.37 6.29
C CYS A 21 24.07 -10.94 7.35
N GLY A 22 23.30 -9.88 7.08
CA GLY A 22 22.26 -9.36 7.96
C GLY A 22 22.75 -8.68 9.24
N ASN A 23 24.07 -8.52 9.43
CA ASN A 23 24.62 -7.97 10.68
C ASN A 23 24.16 -6.51 10.91
N PRO A 24 23.44 -6.19 12.00
CA PRO A 24 23.05 -4.82 12.29
C PRO A 24 24.28 -3.94 12.52
N LEU A 25 24.24 -2.73 11.97
CA LEU A 25 25.31 -1.74 12.10
C LEU A 25 24.86 -0.69 13.10
N ASP A 26 25.79 -0.28 13.96
CA ASP A 26 25.56 0.82 14.89
C ASP A 26 25.92 2.13 14.16
N PRO A 27 24.93 2.98 13.78
CA PRO A 27 25.21 4.23 13.07
C PRO A 27 25.97 5.26 13.93
N TYR A 28 26.18 4.99 15.23
CA TYR A 28 26.89 5.86 16.16
C TYR A 28 28.29 5.38 16.55
N LYS A 29 28.73 4.18 16.15
CA LYS A 29 30.08 3.66 16.46
C LYS A 29 31.25 4.45 15.84
N GLY A 30 30.97 5.45 15.00
CA GLY A 30 31.96 6.38 14.45
C GLY A 30 32.12 7.71 15.21
N ASN A 31 31.23 8.06 16.15
CA ASN A 31 31.22 9.38 16.79
C ASN A 31 31.08 9.30 18.32
N ASN A 32 32.20 9.46 19.03
CA ASN A 32 32.25 9.65 20.48
C ASN A 32 31.65 11.01 20.87
N ILE A 33 30.32 11.09 20.99
CA ILE A 33 29.62 12.22 21.64
C ILE A 33 28.80 11.68 22.80
N VAL A 34 29.36 11.80 24.00
CA VAL A 34 28.68 11.52 25.26
C VAL A 34 27.44 12.41 25.37
N ARG A 35 26.25 11.81 25.52
CA ARG A 35 25.02 12.55 25.87
C ARG A 35 24.68 12.38 27.36
N PRO A 36 24.23 13.44 28.07
CA PRO A 36 23.87 13.33 29.47
C PRO A 36 22.60 12.49 29.67
N LYS A 37 22.54 11.72 30.76
CA LYS A 37 21.30 11.07 31.21
C LYS A 37 20.34 12.13 31.77
N LEU A 38 19.23 12.36 31.06
CA LEU A 38 18.09 13.09 31.61
C LEU A 38 17.10 12.10 32.24
N THR A 39 17.22 11.94 33.55
CA THR A 39 16.19 11.36 34.41
C THR A 39 15.20 12.42 34.84
N THR A 40 13.90 12.22 34.57
CA THR A 40 12.82 12.72 35.45
C THR A 40 11.57 11.86 35.31
N ASN A 41 11.11 11.30 36.41
CA ASN A 41 9.79 10.72 36.56
C ASN A 41 8.77 11.83 36.81
N LEU A 42 7.65 11.82 36.09
CA LEU A 42 6.31 12.07 36.64
C LEU A 42 5.28 11.65 35.57
N ALA A 43 4.48 10.62 35.85
CA ALA A 43 3.59 10.01 34.86
C ALA A 43 2.30 10.84 34.64
N SER A 44 2.44 12.01 34.00
CA SER A 44 1.27 12.73 33.49
C SER A 44 0.54 11.85 32.47
N LYS A 45 -0.75 11.56 32.72
CA LYS A 45 -1.59 10.74 31.84
C LYS A 45 -1.58 11.35 30.44
N LYS A 46 -0.96 10.66 29.47
CA LYS A 46 -0.82 11.16 28.09
C LYS A 46 -2.21 11.33 27.48
N ILE A 47 -2.69 12.56 27.42
CA ILE A 47 -3.95 12.92 26.75
C ILE A 47 -3.95 12.41 25.30
N THR A 48 -5.05 11.77 24.89
CA THR A 48 -5.23 11.22 23.54
C THR A 48 -6.02 12.17 22.63
N CYS A 49 -6.03 11.89 21.32
CA CYS A 49 -6.83 12.66 20.36
C CYS A 49 -8.33 12.61 20.69
N LYS A 50 -8.83 11.44 21.14
CA LYS A 50 -10.21 11.27 21.61
C LYS A 50 -10.53 12.22 22.77
N ASP A 51 -9.67 12.25 23.79
CA ASP A 51 -9.88 13.08 24.97
C ASP A 51 -9.81 14.58 24.60
N ALA A 52 -8.91 14.96 23.68
CA ALA A 52 -8.82 16.32 23.17
C ALA A 52 -10.09 16.75 22.42
N VAL A 53 -10.69 15.88 21.59
CA VAL A 53 -11.97 16.13 20.90
C VAL A 53 -13.12 16.30 21.88
N ILE A 54 -13.26 15.39 22.86
CA ILE A 54 -14.31 15.45 23.88
C ILE A 54 -14.19 16.75 24.69
N ASN A 55 -12.98 17.09 25.14
CA ASN A 55 -12.71 18.33 25.88
C ASN A 55 -13.04 19.58 25.05
N ALA A 56 -12.67 19.61 23.77
CA ALA A 56 -12.92 20.77 22.90
C ALA A 56 -14.43 21.00 22.66
N ILE A 57 -15.21 19.95 22.43
CA ILE A 57 -16.67 20.06 22.26
C ILE A 57 -17.34 20.52 23.57
N ASN A 58 -16.89 20.01 24.72
CA ASN A 58 -17.39 20.42 26.04
C ASN A 58 -17.17 21.92 26.34
N GLU A 59 -16.09 22.50 25.82
CA GLU A 59 -15.81 23.93 25.98
C GLU A 59 -16.60 24.84 25.04
N ILE A 60 -17.00 24.38 23.86
CA ILE A 60 -17.66 25.22 22.84
C ILE A 60 -19.15 25.43 23.14
N LYS A 61 -19.77 24.61 24.00
CA LYS A 61 -21.17 24.75 24.48
C LYS A 61 -22.20 24.90 23.34
N GLY A 62 -22.37 23.85 22.54
CA GLY A 62 -23.41 23.79 21.49
C GLY A 62 -22.93 23.06 20.25
N ASP A 63 -23.55 23.37 19.11
CA ASP A 63 -23.20 22.82 17.79
C ASP A 63 -21.91 23.43 17.23
N ALA A 64 -20.81 22.70 17.32
CA ALA A 64 -19.50 23.12 16.83
C ALA A 64 -19.20 22.55 15.44
N SER A 65 -18.67 23.36 14.52
CA SER A 65 -18.14 22.88 13.24
C SER A 65 -16.82 22.15 13.43
N SER A 66 -16.44 21.33 12.45
CA SER A 66 -15.13 20.66 12.44
C SER A 66 -13.95 21.64 12.66
N ASN A 67 -14.01 22.83 12.06
CA ASN A 67 -12.91 23.80 12.10
C ASN A 67 -12.81 24.50 13.47
N GLU A 68 -13.96 24.82 14.09
CA GLU A 68 -13.98 25.37 15.46
C GLU A 68 -13.37 24.38 16.47
N ILE A 69 -13.68 23.08 16.33
CA ILE A 69 -13.14 22.03 17.19
C ILE A 69 -11.63 21.82 16.95
N ILE A 70 -11.19 21.78 15.69
CA ILE A 70 -9.77 21.67 15.32
C ILE A 70 -8.96 22.84 15.90
N ASN A 71 -9.44 24.08 15.68
CA ASN A 71 -8.77 25.27 16.18
C ASN A 71 -8.69 25.25 17.70
N ARG A 72 -9.77 24.87 18.40
CA ARG A 72 -9.78 24.71 19.86
C ARG A 72 -8.76 23.67 20.34
N ILE A 73 -8.63 22.53 19.65
CA ILE A 73 -7.64 21.50 19.97
C ILE A 73 -6.21 22.02 19.81
N TYR A 74 -5.90 22.72 18.71
CA TYR A 74 -4.55 23.25 18.50
C TYR A 74 -4.20 24.41 19.46
N THR A 75 -5.15 25.29 19.78
CA THR A 75 -4.96 26.31 20.82
C THR A 75 -4.67 25.70 22.19
N LYS A 76 -5.41 24.63 22.57
CA LYS A 76 -5.27 24.02 23.89
C LYS A 76 -4.10 23.03 24.00
N TYR A 77 -3.69 22.40 22.90
CA TYR A 77 -2.66 21.36 22.87
C TYR A 77 -1.61 21.59 21.76
N PRO A 78 -0.93 22.75 21.71
CA PRO A 78 -0.05 23.14 20.60
C PRO A 78 1.11 22.16 20.37
N ASN A 79 1.57 21.49 21.42
CA ASN A 79 2.67 20.52 21.37
C ASN A 79 2.22 19.08 21.00
N LYS A 80 0.99 18.87 20.51
CA LYS A 80 0.46 17.53 20.15
C LYS A 80 0.35 17.36 18.63
N PRO A 81 1.01 16.36 18.03
CA PRO A 81 1.13 16.23 16.57
C PRO A 81 -0.08 15.53 15.91
N TRP A 82 -1.31 15.83 16.36
CA TRP A 82 -2.51 15.27 15.72
C TRP A 82 -2.82 16.04 14.44
N LYS A 83 -2.98 15.34 13.32
CA LYS A 83 -3.38 15.97 12.05
C LYS A 83 -4.87 16.26 12.06
N GLU A 84 -5.30 17.28 11.31
CA GLU A 84 -6.73 17.60 11.13
C GLU A 84 -7.57 16.40 10.72
N ASN A 85 -7.08 15.62 9.75
CA ASN A 85 -7.77 14.41 9.30
C ASN A 85 -7.93 13.38 10.44
N SER A 86 -6.97 13.28 11.36
CA SER A 86 -7.11 12.43 12.55
C SER A 86 -8.21 12.94 13.48
N ILE A 87 -8.34 14.27 13.66
CA ILE A 87 -9.41 14.90 14.44
C ILE A 87 -10.77 14.67 13.77
N ARG A 88 -10.89 14.91 12.46
CA ARG A 88 -12.13 14.68 11.68
C ARG A 88 -12.57 13.21 11.72
N CYS A 89 -11.63 12.25 11.65
CA CYS A 89 -11.93 10.83 11.85
C CYS A 89 -12.46 10.53 13.27
N HIS A 90 -12.02 11.27 14.31
CA HIS A 90 -12.57 11.12 15.65
C HIS A 90 -13.98 11.72 15.76
N LEU A 91 -14.23 12.88 15.17
CA LEU A 91 -15.58 13.46 15.11
C LEU A 91 -16.59 12.53 14.43
N ILE A 92 -16.23 11.97 13.28
CA ILE A 92 -17.05 10.98 12.56
C ILE A 92 -17.19 9.69 13.39
N GLY A 93 -16.09 9.15 13.91
CA GLY A 93 -16.09 7.86 14.59
C GLY A 93 -16.78 7.87 15.95
N LEU A 94 -16.82 9.01 16.64
CA LEU A 94 -17.53 9.19 17.91
C LEU A 94 -18.99 9.63 17.73
N SER A 95 -19.48 9.83 16.50
CA SER A 95 -20.86 10.24 16.23
C SER A 95 -21.81 9.06 16.08
N VAL A 96 -22.90 9.03 16.84
CA VAL A 96 -23.86 7.92 16.84
C VAL A 96 -24.65 7.79 15.53
N ASN A 97 -24.91 8.91 14.85
CA ASN A 97 -25.78 8.99 13.66
C ASN A 97 -25.02 9.22 12.34
N HIS A 98 -23.69 9.37 12.36
CA HIS A 98 -22.94 9.69 11.15
C HIS A 98 -22.79 8.43 10.26
N PRO A 99 -23.20 8.43 8.98
CA PRO A 99 -23.27 7.21 8.16
C PRO A 99 -21.90 6.53 7.94
N SER A 100 -20.82 7.31 7.99
CA SER A 100 -19.44 6.82 7.93
C SER A 100 -18.85 6.34 9.27
N ALA A 101 -19.54 6.48 10.41
CA ALA A 101 -19.03 6.08 11.72
C ALA A 101 -18.73 4.57 11.81
N LYS A 102 -19.46 3.76 11.03
CA LYS A 102 -19.23 2.32 10.81
C LYS A 102 -17.80 1.97 10.36
N HIS A 103 -17.06 2.90 9.75
CA HIS A 103 -15.67 2.69 9.35
C HIS A 103 -14.68 2.85 10.53
N TYR A 104 -15.13 3.29 11.71
CA TYR A 104 -14.31 3.52 12.90
C TYR A 104 -14.79 2.71 14.13
N PRO A 105 -14.96 1.37 14.06
CA PRO A 105 -15.66 0.56 15.07
C PRO A 105 -14.95 0.40 16.44
N HIS A 106 -13.95 1.22 16.75
CA HIS A 106 -13.37 1.36 18.10
C HIS A 106 -13.83 2.67 18.74
N LEU A 107 -13.92 3.73 17.93
CA LEU A 107 -14.49 5.01 18.32
C LEU A 107 -16.02 4.92 18.39
N PHE A 108 -16.65 4.17 17.49
CA PHE A 108 -18.12 4.01 17.51
C PHE A 108 -18.63 3.24 18.74
N LYS A 109 -17.83 2.30 19.28
CA LYS A 109 -18.10 1.67 20.59
C LYS A 109 -17.99 2.64 21.79
N GLN A 110 -17.50 3.85 21.54
CA GLN A 110 -17.34 4.95 22.51
C GLN A 110 -18.05 6.21 21.99
N ALA A 111 -19.05 6.04 21.11
CA ALA A 111 -19.77 7.14 20.51
C ALA A 111 -20.53 7.93 21.59
N CYS A 112 -20.35 9.24 21.55
CA CYS A 112 -20.89 10.21 22.50
C CYS A 112 -21.28 11.53 21.82
N LEU A 113 -21.07 11.63 20.50
CA LEU A 113 -21.38 12.80 19.71
C LEU A 113 -22.61 12.55 18.82
N PHE A 114 -23.24 13.63 18.40
CA PHE A 114 -24.30 13.66 17.40
C PHE A 114 -23.92 14.64 16.30
N THR A 115 -24.26 14.30 15.06
CA THR A 115 -24.10 15.16 13.87
C THR A 115 -25.47 15.74 13.49
N PRO A 116 -25.88 16.91 14.00
CA PRO A 116 -27.18 17.51 13.69
C PRO A 116 -27.25 18.07 12.26
N ALA A 117 -26.12 18.50 11.70
CA ALA A 117 -26.01 18.98 10.33
C ALA A 117 -24.63 18.60 9.75
N LYS A 118 -24.50 18.61 8.42
CA LYS A 118 -23.27 18.23 7.70
C LYS A 118 -22.05 19.02 8.21
N GLY A 119 -21.15 18.33 8.93
CA GLY A 119 -19.90 18.90 9.43
C GLY A 119 -20.00 19.66 10.77
N ARG A 120 -21.17 19.66 11.42
CA ARG A 120 -21.36 20.13 12.81
C ARG A 120 -21.53 18.96 13.76
N PHE A 121 -21.09 19.14 15.00
CA PHE A 121 -21.02 18.13 16.04
C PHE A 121 -21.36 18.75 17.40
N ARG A 122 -22.12 18.01 18.20
CA ARG A 122 -22.32 18.27 19.64
C ARG A 122 -22.32 16.94 20.40
N PHE A 123 -22.47 16.97 21.73
CA PHE A 123 -22.78 15.75 22.47
C PHE A 123 -24.16 15.19 22.07
N TYR A 124 -24.25 13.87 22.04
CA TYR A 124 -25.50 13.14 21.84
C TYR A 124 -26.37 13.24 23.09
N ASN A 125 -27.63 13.61 22.90
CA ASN A 125 -28.66 13.59 23.94
C ASN A 125 -29.74 12.57 23.55
N PRO A 126 -29.82 11.39 24.21
CA PRO A 126 -30.79 10.36 23.85
C PRO A 126 -32.25 10.77 24.06
N GLU A 127 -32.53 11.85 24.81
CA GLU A 127 -33.89 12.37 25.00
C GLU A 127 -34.39 13.17 23.79
N THR A 128 -33.49 13.68 22.93
CA THR A 128 -33.81 14.60 21.82
C THR A 128 -33.35 14.14 20.44
N ASP A 129 -32.55 13.07 20.35
CA ASP A 129 -31.79 12.72 19.15
C ASP A 129 -32.19 11.34 18.56
N GLU A 130 -32.85 11.33 17.39
CA GLU A 130 -33.24 10.10 16.69
C GLU A 130 -32.13 9.48 15.81
N ILE A 131 -32.16 8.14 15.64
CA ILE A 131 -31.26 7.37 14.77
C ILE A 131 -32.07 6.53 13.76
N LYS A 132 -31.73 6.58 12.45
CA LYS A 132 -32.44 5.91 11.33
C LYS A 132 -31.52 4.89 10.60
N ASN A 133 -32.04 3.71 10.20
CA ASN A 133 -31.24 2.51 9.82
C ASN A 133 -31.32 2.05 8.33
N GLY A 134 -30.23 1.46 7.75
CA GLY A 134 -30.22 0.68 6.46
C GLY A 134 -28.96 0.87 5.53
N VAL A 135 -28.70 0.20 4.37
CA VAL A 135 -28.99 -1.14 3.76
C VAL A 135 -27.91 -1.46 2.63
N HIS A 136 -27.87 -2.69 2.06
CA HIS A 136 -27.50 -3.13 0.66
C HIS A 136 -26.20 -3.89 0.26
N THR A 137 -26.34 -4.84 -0.70
CA THR A 137 -25.34 -5.84 -1.20
C THR A 137 -25.53 -6.36 -2.67
N LYS A 138 -24.42 -6.45 -3.43
CA LYS A 138 -23.93 -7.43 -4.50
C LYS A 138 -24.79 -8.03 -5.66
N SER A 139 -24.17 -8.16 -6.87
CA SER A 139 -24.16 -9.35 -7.81
C SER A 139 -23.19 -9.18 -9.05
N ASN A 140 -22.77 -10.26 -9.76
CA ASN A 140 -21.89 -10.30 -10.99
C ASN A 140 -21.79 -11.77 -11.61
N PRO A 141 -20.94 -12.14 -12.64
CA PRO A 141 -21.09 -12.12 -14.13
C PRO A 141 -20.92 -13.51 -14.88
N GLY A 142 -20.63 -13.54 -16.21
CA GLY A 142 -20.27 -14.73 -17.05
C GLY A 142 -19.22 -14.50 -18.18
N PRO A 143 -18.73 -15.54 -18.94
CA PRO A 143 -17.37 -15.58 -19.57
C PRO A 143 -17.27 -15.82 -21.13
N HIS A 144 -16.07 -15.70 -21.75
CA HIS A 144 -15.75 -16.08 -23.18
C HIS A 144 -14.23 -16.33 -23.51
N ARG A 145 -13.89 -16.57 -24.80
CA ARG A 145 -12.74 -17.34 -25.40
C ARG A 145 -11.67 -16.51 -26.18
N GLU A 146 -10.44 -17.03 -26.38
CA GLU A 146 -9.22 -16.37 -26.95
C GLU A 146 -9.03 -16.38 -28.51
N MET A 147 -7.97 -15.73 -29.04
CA MET A 147 -7.70 -15.32 -30.47
C MET A 147 -6.17 -15.11 -30.75
N THR A 148 -5.78 -14.67 -31.96
CA THR A 148 -4.40 -14.60 -32.52
C THR A 148 -3.82 -13.19 -32.75
N ILE A 149 -2.58 -13.09 -33.29
CA ILE A 149 -1.71 -11.89 -33.24
C ILE A 149 -2.07 -10.78 -34.25
N GLU A 150 -2.40 -11.06 -35.51
CA GLU A 150 -2.80 -9.97 -36.45
C GLU A 150 -4.22 -9.44 -36.17
N GLU A 151 -4.99 -10.16 -35.34
CA GLU A 151 -6.23 -9.65 -34.76
C GLU A 151 -5.92 -8.61 -33.66
N PHE A 152 -4.75 -8.69 -33.00
CA PHE A 152 -4.38 -7.95 -31.77
C PHE A 152 -4.51 -6.42 -31.90
N ASP A 153 -3.96 -5.82 -32.96
CA ASP A 153 -4.05 -4.37 -33.21
C ASP A 153 -5.47 -3.90 -33.60
N LYS A 154 -6.38 -4.83 -33.89
CA LYS A 154 -7.80 -4.58 -34.14
C LYS A 154 -8.71 -5.11 -33.02
N LEU A 155 -8.17 -5.67 -31.94
CA LEU A 155 -8.97 -6.20 -30.85
C LEU A 155 -9.64 -5.05 -30.08
N PRO A 156 -10.99 -5.02 -29.97
CA PRO A 156 -11.58 -4.42 -28.79
C PRO A 156 -11.09 -5.26 -27.59
N MET A 157 -10.46 -4.64 -26.59
CA MET A 157 -9.93 -5.31 -25.39
C MET A 157 -10.85 -6.45 -24.95
N LYS A 158 -10.45 -7.70 -25.24
CA LYS A 158 -11.34 -8.86 -25.04
C LYS A 158 -11.67 -8.94 -23.56
N ARG A 159 -12.97 -9.02 -23.26
CA ARG A 159 -13.56 -8.74 -21.94
C ARG A 159 -12.96 -9.56 -20.79
N VAL A 160 -11.83 -9.09 -20.26
CA VAL A 160 -11.65 -9.04 -18.80
C VAL A 160 -12.87 -8.32 -18.24
N SER A 161 -13.39 -8.76 -17.09
CA SER A 161 -14.61 -8.18 -16.48
C SER A 161 -14.43 -6.75 -15.92
N SER A 162 -13.35 -6.08 -16.32
CA SER A 162 -13.15 -4.64 -16.27
C SER A 162 -14.30 -3.91 -16.96
N SER A 163 -15.06 -3.13 -16.18
CA SER A 163 -16.00 -2.14 -16.71
C SER A 163 -15.34 -1.25 -17.76
N GLU A 164 -16.11 -0.70 -18.71
CA GLU A 164 -15.64 0.27 -19.72
C GLU A 164 -14.79 1.40 -19.13
N ARG A 165 -15.10 1.79 -17.89
CA ARG A 165 -14.34 2.77 -17.10
C ARG A 165 -12.87 2.41 -16.87
N ALA A 166 -12.54 1.14 -16.74
CA ALA A 166 -11.17 0.65 -16.56
C ALA A 166 -10.41 0.56 -17.89
N ILE A 167 -11.10 0.17 -18.97
CA ILE A 167 -10.59 0.27 -20.34
C ILE A 167 -10.23 1.74 -20.66
N LYS A 168 -11.15 2.68 -20.37
CA LYS A 168 -10.89 4.12 -20.52
C LYS A 168 -9.64 4.58 -19.75
N LYS A 169 -9.50 4.20 -18.47
CA LYS A 169 -8.32 4.52 -17.65
C LYS A 169 -7.02 3.94 -18.21
N LEU A 170 -7.05 2.70 -18.70
CA LEU A 170 -5.89 2.05 -19.33
C LEU A 170 -5.49 2.77 -20.61
N THR A 171 -6.46 3.09 -21.48
CA THR A 171 -6.22 3.85 -22.71
C THR A 171 -5.67 5.24 -22.42
N GLU A 172 -6.19 5.95 -21.41
CA GLU A 172 -5.66 7.25 -20.95
C GLU A 172 -4.22 7.11 -20.44
N LEU A 173 -3.97 6.22 -19.47
CA LEU A 173 -2.63 6.01 -18.88
C LEU A 173 -1.56 5.60 -19.91
N THR A 174 -1.98 4.90 -20.97
CA THR A 174 -1.10 4.42 -22.05
C THR A 174 -1.24 5.24 -23.34
N SER A 175 -1.75 6.47 -23.25
CA SER A 175 -1.93 7.36 -24.42
C SER A 175 -0.60 7.88 -24.98
N SER A 176 0.38 8.19 -24.12
CA SER A 176 1.76 8.51 -24.48
C SER A 176 2.70 8.28 -23.28
N LYS A 177 4.02 8.17 -23.55
CA LYS A 177 5.04 8.19 -22.48
C LYS A 177 4.97 9.49 -21.66
N ASP A 178 4.71 10.63 -22.29
CA ASP A 178 4.62 11.92 -21.60
C ASP A 178 3.47 11.98 -20.59
N PHE A 179 2.30 11.42 -20.93
CA PHE A 179 1.18 11.35 -20.00
C PHE A 179 1.45 10.39 -18.84
N PHE A 180 2.08 9.24 -19.12
CA PHE A 180 2.53 8.30 -18.09
C PHE A 180 3.56 8.94 -17.14
N ASN A 181 4.55 9.65 -17.69
CA ASN A 181 5.56 10.39 -16.93
C ASN A 181 4.94 11.54 -16.11
N SER A 182 3.92 12.22 -16.64
CA SER A 182 3.13 13.20 -15.89
C SER A 182 2.41 12.56 -14.69
N CYS A 183 1.88 11.35 -14.85
CA CYS A 183 1.29 10.59 -13.74
C CYS A 183 2.35 10.18 -12.68
N ILE A 184 3.57 9.82 -13.08
CA ILE A 184 4.68 9.59 -12.14
C ILE A 184 5.06 10.89 -11.41
N LYS A 185 5.17 12.01 -12.13
CA LYS A 185 5.44 13.32 -11.51
C LYS A 185 4.37 13.68 -10.48
N SER A 186 3.09 13.50 -10.84
CA SER A 186 1.95 13.65 -9.92
C SER A 186 2.10 12.79 -8.67
N PHE A 187 2.53 11.53 -8.79
CA PHE A 187 2.77 10.67 -7.64
C PHE A 187 3.75 11.32 -6.66
N TYR A 188 4.88 11.85 -7.13
CA TYR A 188 5.87 12.55 -6.30
C TYR A 188 5.37 13.91 -5.76
N ASP A 189 4.76 14.73 -6.61
CA ASP A 189 4.22 16.06 -6.25
C ASP A 189 3.21 15.98 -5.10
N ASN A 190 2.36 14.94 -5.09
CA ASN A 190 1.38 14.66 -4.04
C ASN A 190 1.99 14.16 -2.71
N ASN A 191 3.32 14.24 -2.54
CA ASN A 191 4.09 13.86 -1.36
C ASN A 191 3.55 12.59 -0.64
N PRO A 192 3.68 11.39 -1.25
CA PRO A 192 3.25 10.13 -0.65
C PRO A 192 3.99 9.80 0.65
N PHE A 193 5.07 10.52 0.92
CA PHE A 193 6.12 10.20 1.88
C PHE A 193 6.00 10.99 3.19
N GLU A 194 4.76 11.28 3.61
CA GLU A 194 4.45 11.75 4.97
C GLU A 194 5.23 10.93 6.02
N SER A 195 5.64 11.57 7.12
CA SER A 195 6.54 10.97 8.13
C SER A 195 6.24 9.52 8.55
N ARG A 196 4.97 9.12 8.59
CA ARG A 196 4.50 7.75 8.88
C ARG A 196 4.91 6.66 7.87
N PHE A 197 5.28 7.02 6.65
CA PHE A 197 5.68 6.07 5.60
C PHE A 197 7.21 6.00 5.40
N ARG A 198 7.99 6.89 6.03
CA ARG A 198 9.46 6.93 5.88
C ARG A 198 10.15 5.62 6.23
N GLU A 199 9.64 4.91 7.23
CA GLU A 199 10.14 3.59 7.61
C GLU A 199 9.88 2.56 6.48
N GLY A 200 8.65 2.50 5.96
CA GLY A 200 8.31 1.56 4.88
C GLY A 200 8.98 1.84 3.54
N ILE A 201 9.37 3.09 3.26
CA ILE A 201 10.22 3.44 2.11
C ILE A 201 11.63 2.86 2.30
N ARG A 202 12.24 3.10 3.47
CA ARG A 202 13.59 2.61 3.79
C ARG A 202 13.64 1.08 3.77
N ASN A 203 12.69 0.44 4.45
CA ASN A 203 12.61 -1.03 4.50
C ASN A 203 12.47 -1.62 3.09
N HIS A 204 11.67 -0.98 2.21
CA HIS A 204 11.57 -1.37 0.79
C HIS A 204 12.90 -1.21 0.05
N GLN A 205 13.54 -0.03 0.11
CA GLN A 205 14.85 0.20 -0.50
C GLN A 205 15.91 -0.78 0.00
N ASP A 206 15.89 -1.10 1.30
CA ASP A 206 16.79 -2.05 1.94
C ASP A 206 16.56 -3.48 1.44
N VAL A 207 15.31 -3.94 1.35
CA VAL A 207 14.96 -5.24 0.76
C VAL A 207 15.38 -5.33 -0.70
N ILE A 208 15.10 -4.30 -1.51
CA ILE A 208 15.52 -4.27 -2.92
C ILE A 208 17.06 -4.29 -3.01
N ARG A 209 17.79 -3.53 -2.19
CA ARG A 209 19.26 -3.57 -2.18
C ARG A 209 19.82 -4.95 -1.84
N VAL A 210 19.24 -5.66 -0.85
CA VAL A 210 19.61 -7.06 -0.56
C VAL A 210 19.30 -7.97 -1.74
N TYR A 211 18.12 -7.86 -2.36
CA TYR A 211 17.75 -8.65 -3.53
C TYR A 211 18.74 -8.43 -4.69
N ARG A 212 18.98 -7.18 -5.09
CA ARG A 212 19.90 -6.82 -6.20
C ARG A 212 21.31 -7.36 -5.95
N HIS A 213 21.79 -7.30 -4.71
CA HIS A 213 23.12 -7.80 -4.36
C HIS A 213 23.24 -9.32 -4.42
N ASN A 214 22.14 -10.05 -4.25
CA ASN A 214 22.10 -11.52 -4.17
C ASN A 214 21.35 -12.15 -5.36
N GLN A 215 21.08 -11.41 -6.44
CA GLN A 215 20.21 -11.86 -7.53
C GLN A 215 20.76 -13.07 -8.29
N ASP A 216 22.08 -13.20 -8.39
CA ASP A 216 22.75 -14.33 -9.04
C ASP A 216 22.69 -15.61 -8.18
N ASP A 217 22.49 -15.46 -6.87
CA ASP A 217 22.29 -16.56 -5.91
C ASP A 217 20.92 -16.46 -5.22
N TYR A 218 19.89 -16.16 -6.02
CA TYR A 218 18.51 -16.01 -5.54
C TYR A 218 17.99 -17.25 -4.79
N ARG A 219 18.49 -18.44 -5.12
CA ARG A 219 18.09 -19.67 -4.44
C ARG A 219 18.57 -19.71 -2.99
N ASN A 220 19.77 -19.24 -2.68
CA ASN A 220 20.25 -19.16 -1.29
C ASN A 220 19.74 -17.89 -0.60
N LEU A 221 19.45 -16.81 -1.34
CA LEU A 221 18.77 -15.62 -0.80
C LEU A 221 17.44 -15.99 -0.11
N LEU A 222 16.67 -16.91 -0.67
CA LEU A 222 15.42 -17.41 -0.08
C LEU A 222 15.61 -18.27 1.19
N ASP A 223 16.85 -18.63 1.56
CA ASP A 223 17.18 -19.24 2.87
C ASP A 223 17.76 -18.23 3.89
N LYS A 224 18.17 -17.04 3.45
CA LYS A 224 18.73 -16.00 4.33
C LYS A 224 17.62 -15.46 5.24
N GLU A 225 17.55 -15.93 6.49
CA GLU A 225 16.49 -15.54 7.45
C GLU A 225 16.28 -14.03 7.56
N PHE A 226 17.38 -13.25 7.58
CA PHE A 226 17.32 -11.79 7.67
C PHE A 226 16.64 -11.17 6.45
N PHE A 227 16.77 -11.75 5.26
CA PHE A 227 16.09 -11.26 4.06
C PHE A 227 14.57 -11.47 4.20
N LEU A 228 14.13 -12.67 4.60
CA LEU A 228 12.71 -12.96 4.81
C LEU A 228 12.10 -12.10 5.92
N GLU A 229 12.86 -11.80 6.98
CA GLU A 229 12.46 -10.86 8.03
C GLU A 229 12.35 -9.41 7.54
N GLN A 230 13.29 -8.95 6.70
CA GLN A 230 13.21 -7.63 6.08
C GLN A 230 12.01 -7.53 5.12
N VAL A 231 11.72 -8.57 4.34
CA VAL A 231 10.49 -8.63 3.51
C VAL A 231 9.24 -8.56 4.39
N TYR A 232 9.18 -9.36 5.46
CA TYR A 232 8.06 -9.35 6.41
C TYR A 232 7.85 -7.95 7.04
N ASN A 233 8.92 -7.34 7.56
CA ASN A 233 8.87 -6.01 8.18
C ASN A 233 8.48 -4.92 7.18
N THR A 234 8.92 -5.03 5.92
CA THR A 234 8.51 -4.12 4.84
C THR A 234 7.01 -4.24 4.57
N VAL A 235 6.52 -5.45 4.28
CA VAL A 235 5.09 -5.69 3.99
C VAL A 235 4.20 -5.27 5.17
N LYS A 236 4.66 -5.51 6.41
CA LYS A 236 4.03 -5.05 7.65
C LYS A 236 3.94 -3.53 7.73
N SER A 237 5.05 -2.82 7.49
CA SER A 237 5.12 -1.35 7.47
C SER A 237 4.26 -0.73 6.35
N TRP A 238 4.02 -1.47 5.27
CA TRP A 238 3.11 -1.11 4.17
C TRP A 238 1.61 -1.35 4.51
N GLY A 239 1.29 -1.49 5.80
CA GLY A 239 -0.07 -1.50 6.35
C GLY A 239 -0.72 -2.89 6.48
N MET A 240 0.01 -3.98 6.21
CA MET A 240 -0.53 -5.35 6.25
C MET A 240 -0.70 -5.94 7.65
N ASN A 241 -0.37 -5.17 8.70
CA ASN A 241 -0.72 -5.50 10.08
C ASN A 241 -1.52 -4.35 10.73
N SER A 242 -2.69 -4.10 10.15
CA SER A 242 -3.69 -3.12 10.61
C SER A 242 -4.97 -3.84 11.05
N ARG A 243 -5.92 -3.13 11.66
CA ARG A 243 -7.11 -3.75 12.27
C ARG A 243 -7.99 -4.60 11.31
N ALA A 244 -7.86 -4.42 10.00
CA ALA A 244 -8.63 -5.14 8.99
C ALA A 244 -7.77 -6.06 8.09
N ALA A 245 -6.46 -6.14 8.33
CA ALA A 245 -5.51 -6.96 7.59
C ALA A 245 -4.37 -7.33 8.53
N GLN A 246 -4.24 -8.62 8.85
CA GLN A 246 -3.23 -9.16 9.75
C GLN A 246 -2.40 -10.20 9.00
N MET A 247 -1.08 -10.02 9.00
CA MET A 247 -0.13 -11.03 8.52
C MET A 247 -0.11 -12.21 9.48
N VAL A 248 0.20 -13.39 8.96
CA VAL A 248 0.58 -14.55 9.80
C VAL A 248 1.84 -14.22 10.61
N ASP A 249 2.14 -15.00 11.65
CA ASP A 249 3.41 -14.85 12.35
C ASP A 249 4.63 -15.12 11.43
N ILE A 250 5.81 -14.63 11.84
CA ILE A 250 7.03 -14.70 11.01
C ILE A 250 7.44 -16.13 10.67
N LYS A 251 7.13 -17.14 11.51
CA LYS A 251 7.47 -18.53 11.23
C LYS A 251 6.61 -19.06 10.08
N ARG A 252 5.28 -18.91 10.19
CA ARG A 252 4.33 -19.27 9.11
C ARG A 252 4.59 -18.49 7.82
N PHE A 253 5.03 -17.24 7.93
CA PHE A 253 5.43 -16.42 6.79
C PHE A 253 6.66 -16.99 6.06
N LYS A 254 7.72 -17.32 6.80
CA LYS A 254 8.93 -17.98 6.27
C LYS A 254 8.57 -19.33 5.63
N GLU A 255 7.83 -20.18 6.34
CA GLU A 255 7.34 -21.48 5.85
C GLU A 255 6.59 -21.35 4.51
N GLY A 256 5.65 -20.40 4.41
CA GLY A 256 4.88 -20.16 3.17
C GLY A 256 5.74 -19.73 1.96
N ILE A 257 6.86 -19.05 2.19
CA ILE A 257 7.84 -18.70 1.14
C ILE A 257 8.70 -19.93 0.81
N SER A 258 9.25 -20.62 1.81
CA SER A 258 10.08 -21.82 1.63
C SER A 258 9.35 -22.94 0.87
N SER A 259 8.07 -23.18 1.16
CA SER A 259 7.25 -24.15 0.41
C SER A 259 7.04 -23.79 -1.06
N ASN A 260 7.24 -22.53 -1.46
CA ASN A 260 7.12 -22.07 -2.85
C ASN A 260 8.48 -21.78 -3.52
N LYS A 261 9.60 -22.02 -2.82
CA LYS A 261 10.97 -21.69 -3.26
C LYS A 261 11.30 -22.16 -4.68
N GLY A 262 10.89 -23.38 -5.06
CA GLY A 262 11.14 -23.92 -6.40
C GLY A 262 10.38 -23.21 -7.52
N LEU A 263 9.20 -22.65 -7.24
CA LEU A 263 8.42 -21.85 -8.18
C LEU A 263 8.94 -20.41 -8.24
N LEU A 264 9.28 -19.83 -7.08
CA LEU A 264 9.91 -18.51 -6.99
C LEU A 264 11.23 -18.46 -7.77
N TYR A 265 12.07 -19.49 -7.68
CA TYR A 265 13.32 -19.60 -8.45
C TYR A 265 13.11 -19.70 -9.98
N GLN A 266 11.98 -20.25 -10.42
CA GLN A 266 11.61 -20.23 -11.85
C GLN A 266 11.15 -18.83 -12.27
N LEU A 267 10.30 -18.20 -11.46
CA LEU A 267 9.78 -16.84 -11.70
C LEU A 267 10.85 -15.76 -11.69
N HIS A 268 11.90 -15.88 -10.87
CA HIS A 268 13.02 -14.95 -10.76
C HIS A 268 13.73 -14.66 -12.09
N LYS A 269 13.67 -15.60 -13.05
CA LYS A 269 14.31 -15.49 -14.36
C LYS A 269 13.60 -14.54 -15.32
N TYR A 270 12.42 -14.05 -14.95
CA TYR A 270 11.57 -13.23 -15.80
C TYR A 270 11.51 -11.78 -15.31
N HIS A 271 11.66 -10.84 -16.25
CA HIS A 271 11.51 -9.40 -16.01
C HIS A 271 10.31 -8.91 -16.82
N LEU A 272 9.43 -8.10 -16.22
CA LEU A 272 8.16 -7.65 -16.83
C LEU A 272 8.38 -6.99 -18.22
N ASN A 273 9.47 -6.23 -18.36
CA ASN A 273 9.86 -5.52 -19.57
C ASN A 273 10.56 -6.38 -20.64
N THR A 274 10.81 -7.66 -20.39
CA THR A 274 11.42 -8.59 -21.35
C THR A 274 10.51 -9.79 -21.68
N LEU A 275 9.29 -9.84 -21.13
CA LEU A 275 8.32 -10.90 -21.40
C LEU A 275 7.80 -10.85 -22.84
N ASN A 276 7.76 -12.00 -23.50
CA ASN A 276 6.93 -12.23 -24.70
C ASN A 276 5.60 -12.93 -24.31
N GLU A 277 4.69 -13.10 -25.28
CA GLU A 277 3.38 -13.71 -25.06
C GLU A 277 3.43 -15.14 -24.50
N THR A 278 4.40 -15.94 -24.94
CA THR A 278 4.60 -17.32 -24.43
C THR A 278 5.03 -17.28 -22.97
N ASP A 279 5.97 -16.41 -22.63
CA ASP A 279 6.45 -16.25 -21.25
C ASP A 279 5.35 -15.75 -20.31
N VAL A 280 4.51 -14.80 -20.75
CA VAL A 280 3.37 -14.30 -19.94
C VAL A 280 2.44 -15.42 -19.53
N ASN A 281 2.15 -16.37 -20.42
CA ASN A 281 1.25 -17.47 -20.13
C ASN A 281 1.84 -18.46 -19.11
N GLU A 282 3.11 -18.84 -19.24
CA GLU A 282 3.76 -19.70 -18.24
C GLU A 282 3.95 -18.95 -16.91
N VAL A 283 4.33 -17.66 -16.94
CA VAL A 283 4.42 -16.82 -15.75
C VAL A 283 3.07 -16.70 -15.04
N LYS A 284 1.95 -16.49 -15.75
CA LYS A 284 0.59 -16.47 -15.15
C LYS A 284 0.25 -17.80 -14.47
N LYS A 285 0.64 -18.93 -15.04
CA LYS A 285 0.44 -20.27 -14.47
C LYS A 285 1.29 -20.50 -13.21
N LEU A 286 2.58 -20.15 -13.25
CA LEU A 286 3.48 -20.21 -12.10
C LEU A 286 3.02 -19.26 -10.98
N LEU A 287 2.73 -18.00 -11.29
CA LEU A 287 2.20 -17.01 -10.37
C LEU A 287 0.85 -17.42 -9.77
N GLY A 288 -0.05 -18.01 -10.54
CA GLY A 288 -1.34 -18.51 -10.05
C GLY A 288 -1.18 -19.66 -9.05
N THR A 289 -0.17 -20.51 -9.26
CA THR A 289 0.19 -21.59 -8.33
C THR A 289 0.78 -21.02 -7.04
N VAL A 290 1.79 -20.14 -7.15
CA VAL A 290 2.40 -19.49 -5.98
C VAL A 290 1.36 -18.68 -5.19
N PHE A 291 0.51 -17.91 -5.85
CA PHE A 291 -0.53 -17.11 -5.18
C PHE A 291 -1.53 -17.99 -4.40
N SER A 292 -1.86 -19.18 -4.92
CA SER A 292 -2.77 -20.11 -4.25
C SER A 292 -2.16 -20.72 -2.98
N ASN A 293 -0.85 -20.99 -3.02
CA ASN A 293 -0.09 -21.65 -1.97
C ASN A 293 0.49 -20.68 -0.92
N LEU A 294 0.80 -19.45 -1.33
CA LEU A 294 1.37 -18.42 -0.47
C LEU A 294 0.30 -17.90 0.49
N ARG A 295 0.44 -18.25 1.78
CA ARG A 295 -0.47 -17.88 2.87
C ARG A 295 0.23 -16.94 3.86
N VAL A 296 0.35 -15.66 3.50
CA VAL A 296 1.01 -14.65 4.34
C VAL A 296 0.05 -13.80 5.17
N MET A 297 -1.26 -13.96 4.97
CA MET A 297 -2.32 -13.27 5.72
C MET A 297 -3.15 -14.27 6.52
N GLU A 298 -3.54 -13.92 7.75
CA GLU A 298 -4.44 -14.75 8.59
C GLU A 298 -5.89 -14.76 8.07
N GLY A 299 -6.31 -13.67 7.41
CA GLY A 299 -7.67 -13.50 6.91
C GLY A 299 -7.89 -14.15 5.53
N PRO A 300 -9.16 -14.31 5.09
CA PRO A 300 -9.49 -14.89 3.79
C PRO A 300 -9.07 -14.01 2.59
N SER A 301 -8.71 -12.74 2.82
CA SER A 301 -8.18 -11.85 1.79
C SER A 301 -6.65 -11.89 1.79
N GLN A 302 -6.09 -12.37 0.69
CA GLN A 302 -4.67 -12.62 0.45
C GLN A 302 -4.09 -11.64 -0.58
N LEU A 303 -4.88 -11.12 -1.54
CA LEU A 303 -4.41 -10.35 -2.71
C LEU A 303 -3.38 -9.27 -2.40
N VAL A 304 -3.63 -8.43 -1.40
CA VAL A 304 -2.76 -7.29 -1.06
C VAL A 304 -1.50 -7.77 -0.33
N GLY A 305 -1.61 -8.78 0.53
CA GLY A 305 -0.48 -9.37 1.25
C GLY A 305 0.44 -10.17 0.31
N ASN A 306 -0.16 -11.01 -0.53
CA ASN A 306 0.54 -11.84 -1.52
C ASN A 306 1.22 -10.98 -2.57
N SER A 307 0.53 -10.03 -3.22
CA SER A 307 1.16 -9.14 -4.22
C SER A 307 2.29 -8.30 -3.63
N LYS A 308 2.14 -7.73 -2.44
CA LYS A 308 3.22 -6.99 -1.76
C LYS A 308 4.37 -7.89 -1.35
N THR A 309 4.13 -9.12 -0.92
CA THR A 309 5.19 -10.09 -0.60
C THR A 309 5.93 -10.50 -1.87
N LEU A 310 5.19 -10.89 -2.91
CA LEU A 310 5.75 -11.27 -4.21
C LEU A 310 6.52 -10.13 -4.87
N HIS A 311 6.08 -8.88 -4.76
CA HIS A 311 6.85 -7.73 -5.25
C HIS A 311 8.23 -7.61 -4.59
N HIS A 312 8.37 -7.96 -3.32
CA HIS A 312 9.66 -7.93 -2.62
C HIS A 312 10.52 -9.17 -2.86
N LEU A 313 9.93 -10.27 -3.33
CA LEU A 313 10.62 -11.50 -3.73
C LEU A 313 10.97 -11.54 -5.22
N LEU A 314 10.22 -10.82 -6.06
CA LEU A 314 10.27 -10.82 -7.53
C LEU A 314 10.03 -9.38 -8.06
N PRO A 315 10.84 -8.38 -7.65
CA PRO A 315 10.58 -6.96 -7.91
C PRO A 315 10.53 -6.57 -9.38
N ASP A 316 11.21 -7.30 -10.26
CA ASP A 316 11.24 -7.03 -11.70
C ASP A 316 10.02 -7.60 -12.44
N LEU A 317 9.28 -8.50 -11.80
CA LEU A 317 8.16 -9.21 -12.40
C LEU A 317 6.82 -8.77 -11.80
N VAL A 318 6.71 -8.79 -10.47
CA VAL A 318 5.42 -8.65 -9.79
C VAL A 318 5.24 -7.23 -9.27
N PRO A 319 4.19 -6.50 -9.68
CA PRO A 319 3.86 -5.20 -9.12
C PRO A 319 3.25 -5.37 -7.72
N PRO A 320 3.50 -4.43 -6.78
CA PRO A 320 2.71 -4.39 -5.57
C PRO A 320 1.28 -3.96 -5.92
N MET A 321 0.28 -4.48 -5.22
CA MET A 321 -1.11 -4.09 -5.44
C MET A 321 -1.75 -3.63 -4.14
N ASP A 322 -2.68 -2.67 -4.21
CA ASP A 322 -3.48 -2.23 -3.08
C ASP A 322 -4.96 -1.99 -3.45
N ARG A 323 -5.83 -1.94 -2.43
CA ARG A 323 -7.27 -1.79 -2.63
C ARG A 323 -7.68 -0.38 -3.06
N THR A 324 -6.96 0.64 -2.60
CA THR A 324 -7.29 2.06 -2.80
C THR A 324 -6.99 2.51 -4.22
N TYR A 325 -5.79 2.23 -4.72
CA TYR A 325 -5.33 2.72 -6.03
C TYR A 325 -5.47 1.64 -7.10
N THR A 326 -4.77 0.50 -6.97
CA THR A 326 -4.75 -0.56 -7.99
C THR A 326 -6.15 -1.11 -8.27
N LEU A 327 -6.91 -1.55 -7.26
CA LEU A 327 -8.27 -2.07 -7.52
C LEU A 327 -9.26 -1.01 -8.01
N THR A 328 -9.15 0.23 -7.53
CA THR A 328 -10.03 1.32 -8.00
C THR A 328 -9.68 1.75 -9.42
N PHE A 329 -8.43 1.59 -9.85
CA PHE A 329 -8.02 1.74 -11.24
C PHE A 329 -8.69 0.67 -12.12
N PHE A 330 -8.45 -0.62 -11.84
CA PHE A 330 -8.91 -1.74 -12.68
C PHE A 330 -10.40 -2.11 -12.57
N TYR A 331 -11.05 -1.84 -11.44
CA TYR A 331 -12.45 -2.25 -11.19
C TYR A 331 -13.36 -1.11 -10.71
N GLY A 332 -12.83 0.11 -10.53
CA GLY A 332 -13.61 1.25 -10.03
C GLY A 332 -14.08 1.15 -8.58
N ASN A 333 -13.71 0.09 -7.85
CA ASN A 333 -14.13 -0.16 -6.47
C ASN A 333 -13.12 -1.03 -5.72
N THR A 334 -13.20 -1.01 -4.38
CA THR A 334 -12.28 -1.70 -3.46
C THR A 334 -12.76 -3.11 -3.07
N ASN A 335 -13.91 -3.58 -3.61
CA ASN A 335 -14.53 -4.82 -3.17
C ASN A 335 -13.81 -6.04 -3.76
N LEU A 336 -13.28 -6.86 -2.86
CA LEU A 336 -12.78 -8.19 -3.16
C LEU A 336 -13.81 -9.22 -2.68
N ASN A 337 -14.12 -10.19 -3.55
CA ASN A 337 -14.59 -11.49 -3.08
C ASN A 337 -13.34 -12.36 -2.93
N SER A 338 -13.12 -12.96 -1.77
CA SER A 338 -11.96 -13.83 -1.48
C SER A 338 -11.74 -14.88 -2.57
N ASP A 339 -12.85 -15.47 -3.01
CA ASP A 339 -12.89 -16.62 -3.92
C ASP A 339 -12.53 -16.27 -5.37
N ARG A 340 -12.27 -14.99 -5.66
CA ARG A 340 -11.82 -14.48 -6.97
C ARG A 340 -10.52 -13.68 -6.90
N GLU A 341 -9.80 -13.73 -5.78
CA GLU A 341 -8.59 -12.91 -5.59
C GLU A 341 -7.41 -13.37 -6.46
N LYS A 342 -7.29 -14.66 -6.75
CA LYS A 342 -6.26 -15.19 -7.66
C LYS A 342 -6.49 -14.71 -9.08
N GLU A 343 -7.73 -14.80 -9.55
CA GLU A 343 -8.15 -14.36 -10.89
C GLU A 343 -7.92 -12.85 -11.03
N LYS A 344 -8.32 -12.05 -10.04
CA LYS A 344 -8.03 -10.60 -10.01
C LYS A 344 -6.54 -10.29 -10.00
N PHE A 345 -5.73 -11.04 -9.26
CA PHE A 345 -4.28 -10.85 -9.24
C PHE A 345 -3.65 -11.11 -10.62
N LEU A 346 -4.06 -12.18 -11.30
CA LEU A 346 -3.60 -12.50 -12.65
C LEU A 346 -4.12 -11.51 -13.71
N GLU A 347 -5.39 -11.09 -13.64
CA GLU A 347 -5.97 -10.04 -14.47
C GLU A 347 -5.17 -8.72 -14.33
N ILE A 348 -4.83 -8.30 -13.10
CA ILE A 348 -4.05 -7.08 -12.86
C ILE A 348 -2.62 -7.21 -13.38
N PHE A 349 -1.96 -8.34 -13.13
CA PHE A 349 -0.60 -8.61 -13.63
C PHE A 349 -0.53 -8.50 -15.16
N GLU A 350 -1.47 -9.13 -15.86
CA GLU A 350 -1.57 -9.10 -17.32
C GLU A 350 -1.81 -7.69 -17.87
N ASN A 351 -2.71 -6.91 -17.25
CA ASN A 351 -2.89 -5.51 -17.64
C ASN A 351 -1.64 -4.65 -17.40
N ILE A 352 -0.86 -4.95 -16.35
CA ILE A 352 0.41 -4.25 -16.06
C ILE A 352 1.51 -4.65 -17.06
N TYR A 353 1.55 -5.91 -17.50
CA TYR A 353 2.35 -6.32 -18.66
C TYR A 353 1.96 -5.55 -19.93
N HIS A 354 0.66 -5.42 -20.24
CA HIS A 354 0.22 -4.65 -21.41
C HIS A 354 0.56 -3.16 -21.33
N ILE A 355 0.51 -2.53 -20.12
CA ILE A 355 1.03 -1.16 -19.93
C ILE A 355 2.52 -1.10 -20.30
N CYS A 356 3.33 -2.05 -19.79
CA CYS A 356 4.76 -2.13 -20.03
C CYS A 356 5.08 -2.28 -21.54
N LEU A 357 4.39 -3.21 -22.21
CA LEU A 357 4.55 -3.50 -23.64
C LEU A 357 4.16 -2.29 -24.50
N LYS A 358 2.96 -1.74 -24.29
CA LYS A 358 2.42 -0.64 -25.12
C LYS A 358 3.25 0.64 -24.99
N LEU A 359 3.74 0.95 -23.79
CA LEU A 359 4.62 2.09 -23.57
C LEU A 359 6.09 1.79 -23.87
N LYS A 360 6.48 0.54 -24.16
CA LYS A 360 7.88 0.11 -24.34
C LYS A 360 8.77 0.55 -23.16
N LEU A 361 8.29 0.28 -21.95
CA LEU A 361 9.03 0.61 -20.72
C LEU A 361 10.23 -0.31 -20.56
N ASN A 362 11.37 0.28 -20.19
CA ASN A 362 12.63 -0.42 -19.95
C ASN A 362 13.43 0.31 -18.86
N GLU A 363 14.60 -0.20 -18.49
CA GLU A 363 15.40 0.35 -17.38
C GLU A 363 15.77 1.83 -17.53
N SER A 364 15.85 2.36 -18.76
CA SER A 364 16.08 3.81 -18.97
C SER A 364 14.87 4.70 -18.63
N ASP A 365 13.68 4.13 -18.43
CA ASP A 365 12.50 4.83 -17.92
C ASP A 365 12.47 4.88 -16.37
N LEU A 366 13.39 4.20 -15.68
CA LEU A 366 13.57 4.34 -14.23
C LEU A 366 14.31 5.65 -13.94
N GLY A 367 13.55 6.67 -13.53
CA GLY A 367 14.14 7.97 -13.16
C GLY A 367 14.92 7.92 -11.84
N GLU A 368 15.51 9.06 -11.45
CA GLU A 368 16.18 9.26 -10.16
C GLU A 368 15.24 9.19 -8.93
N GLY A 369 13.96 8.90 -9.17
CA GLY A 369 12.94 8.72 -8.15
C GLY A 369 13.29 7.55 -7.22
N PHE A 370 13.55 7.86 -5.95
CA PHE A 370 14.00 6.89 -4.95
C PHE A 370 13.00 5.75 -4.64
N PHE A 371 11.82 5.75 -5.25
CA PHE A 371 10.76 4.76 -5.11
C PHE A 371 10.36 4.09 -6.44
N ASP A 372 11.11 4.34 -7.53
CA ASP A 372 10.97 3.71 -8.85
C ASP A 372 12.00 2.58 -9.01
N THR A 373 11.96 1.60 -8.11
CA THR A 373 13.02 0.57 -7.96
C THR A 373 13.00 -0.56 -9.01
N SER A 374 11.94 -0.60 -9.83
CA SER A 374 11.72 -1.59 -10.91
C SER A 374 10.55 -1.16 -11.79
N ILE A 375 10.43 -1.73 -12.99
CA ILE A 375 9.35 -1.40 -13.94
C ILE A 375 7.93 -1.69 -13.37
N PRO A 376 7.67 -2.82 -12.69
CA PRO A 376 6.40 -3.02 -12.00
C PRO A 376 6.10 -1.96 -10.94
N LYS A 377 7.14 -1.43 -10.25
CA LYS A 377 7.00 -0.39 -9.23
C LYS A 377 6.73 0.99 -9.83
N LEU A 378 7.36 1.31 -10.97
CA LEU A 378 7.14 2.51 -11.77
C LEU A 378 5.68 2.59 -12.26
N ILE A 379 5.15 1.49 -12.79
CA ILE A 379 3.75 1.40 -13.26
C ILE A 379 2.76 1.58 -12.09
N ASP A 380 3.04 0.98 -10.93
CA ASP A 380 2.25 1.22 -9.71
C ASP A 380 2.28 2.69 -9.27
N ASN A 381 3.44 3.35 -9.27
CA ASN A 381 3.54 4.79 -8.97
C ASN A 381 2.70 5.64 -9.95
N ALA A 382 2.78 5.35 -11.25
CA ALA A 382 1.96 6.02 -12.26
C ALA A 382 0.45 5.82 -12.04
N ILE A 383 0.00 4.61 -11.70
CA ILE A 383 -1.39 4.31 -11.34
C ILE A 383 -1.83 5.12 -10.10
N VAL A 384 -0.98 5.21 -9.07
CA VAL A 384 -1.28 5.99 -7.86
C VAL A 384 -1.40 7.49 -8.18
N GLY A 385 -0.50 8.05 -9.00
CA GLY A 385 -0.55 9.45 -9.42
C GLY A 385 -1.80 9.77 -10.25
N TYR A 386 -2.06 8.99 -11.30
CA TYR A 386 -3.29 9.09 -12.12
C TYR A 386 -4.56 9.11 -11.25
N MET A 387 -4.63 8.22 -10.25
CA MET A 387 -5.77 8.10 -9.35
C MET A 387 -5.87 9.24 -8.31
N ARG A 388 -4.78 9.97 -8.02
CA ARG A 388 -4.75 11.09 -7.06
C ARG A 388 -5.16 12.41 -7.69
N ASP A 389 -4.60 12.75 -8.85
CA ASP A 389 -4.88 14.02 -9.54
C ASP A 389 -6.32 14.13 -10.03
N GLY A 390 -7.03 13.00 -10.10
CA GLY A 390 -8.43 12.98 -10.47
C GLY A 390 -8.63 13.47 -11.90
N VAL A 391 -7.71 13.12 -12.82
CA VAL A 391 -7.86 13.38 -14.26
C VAL A 391 -9.22 12.86 -14.76
N SER A 392 -9.65 11.70 -14.25
CA SER A 392 -10.98 11.12 -14.48
C SER A 392 -12.17 11.89 -13.87
N ARG A 393 -11.96 13.04 -13.20
CA ARG A 393 -13.02 13.92 -12.65
C ARG A 393 -13.19 15.22 -13.43
N LYS A 394 -12.19 15.64 -14.23
CA LYS A 394 -12.32 16.80 -15.11
C LYS A 394 -13.14 16.42 -16.35
N SER A 395 -12.84 15.29 -16.98
CA SER A 395 -13.57 14.72 -18.13
C SER A 395 -14.96 14.09 -17.80
N GLN A 396 -15.61 14.56 -16.73
CA GLN A 396 -17.02 14.26 -16.39
C GLN A 396 -17.80 15.53 -15.97
N LYS A 397 -17.27 16.72 -16.28
CA LYS A 397 -17.89 18.03 -15.98
C LYS A 397 -18.01 18.96 -17.18
N ASP A 398 -17.45 18.54 -18.30
CA ASP A 398 -17.65 19.04 -19.65
C ASP A 398 -18.38 17.94 -20.44
#